data_AF-A0A059BG69-F1
#
_entry.id   AF-A0A059BG69-F1
#
_cell.length_a   1.000
_cell.length_b   1.000
_cell.length_c   1.000
_cell.angle_alpha   90.00
_cell.angle_beta   90.00
_cell.angle_gamma   90.00
#
_symmetry.space_group_name_H-M   'P 1'
#
loop_
_entity.id
_entity.type
_entity.pdbx_description
1 polymer ?
#
loop_
_entity_poly.entity_id
_entity_poly.type
_entity_poly.pdbx_seq_one_letter_code
_entity_poly.pdbx_strand_id
1 'polypeptide(L)'
;MMTRSQLPDELKISVETDFTRLLKRSHQAAGRCFGMIVNSFHELEPSYVDHYRNALGKRAWHIGPVSLCNRNLQEKAQRGGKGASIDGHECLKWLDSRGPSSVVYGCVWEQLSQ
;
A
#
# COMPACT_ATOMS: atom_id res chain seq x y z
N MET A 1 -18.64 -4.34 -1.95
CA MET A 1 -18.56 -3.09 -2.73
C MET A 1 -18.34 -1.95 -1.75
N MET A 2 -17.58 -0.89 -2.09
CA MET A 2 -17.34 0.22 -1.15
C MET A 2 -18.61 1.05 -0.91
N THR A 3 -18.75 1.57 0.30
CA THR A 3 -19.82 2.54 0.66
C THR A 3 -19.40 3.98 0.35
N ARG A 4 -20.36 4.90 0.27
CA ARG A 4 -20.06 6.35 0.11
C ARG A 4 -19.24 6.92 1.28
N SER A 5 -19.35 6.34 2.49
CA SER A 5 -18.55 6.74 3.65
C SER A 5 -17.09 6.30 3.57
N GLN A 6 -16.76 5.26 2.80
CA GLN A 6 -15.38 4.78 2.59
C GLN A 6 -14.61 5.53 1.49
N LEU A 7 -15.26 6.43 0.76
CA LEU A 7 -14.58 7.28 -0.23
C LEU A 7 -13.90 8.49 0.45
N PRO A 8 -12.79 9.00 -0.10
CA PRO A 8 -12.28 10.34 0.21
C PRO A 8 -13.31 11.44 -0.14
N ASP A 9 -13.31 12.56 0.58
CA ASP A 9 -14.28 13.65 0.37
C ASP A 9 -14.04 14.41 -0.94
N GLU A 10 -12.80 14.45 -1.42
CA GLU A 10 -12.38 14.98 -2.72
C GLU A 10 -12.98 14.21 -3.90
N LEU A 11 -13.49 12.99 -3.66
CA LEU A 11 -14.24 12.19 -4.64
C LEU A 11 -15.77 12.24 -4.43
N LYS A 12 -16.24 12.93 -3.38
CA LYS A 12 -17.67 13.19 -3.12
C LYS A 12 -18.09 14.60 -3.55
N ILE A 13 -17.13 15.52 -3.64
CA ILE A 13 -17.31 16.95 -3.96
C ILE A 13 -16.89 17.20 -5.42
N SER A 14 -17.60 18.05 -6.14
CA SER A 14 -17.38 18.31 -7.58
C SER A 14 -16.31 19.36 -7.91
N VAL A 15 -15.58 19.86 -6.91
CA VAL A 15 -14.51 20.86 -7.07
C VAL A 15 -13.25 20.21 -7.64
N GLU A 16 -12.77 20.68 -8.79
CA GLU A 16 -11.54 20.14 -9.38
C GLU A 16 -10.28 20.72 -8.72
N THR A 17 -9.66 19.92 -7.85
CA THR A 17 -8.28 20.12 -7.39
C THR A 17 -7.28 19.41 -8.31
N ASP A 18 -6.00 19.77 -8.29
CA ASP A 18 -4.96 19.08 -9.06
C ASP A 18 -4.82 17.59 -8.68
N PHE A 19 -5.12 17.21 -7.44
CA PHE A 19 -5.22 15.81 -7.04
C PHE A 19 -6.37 15.08 -7.78
N THR A 20 -7.58 15.65 -7.82
CA THR A 20 -8.68 15.05 -8.59
C THR A 20 -8.38 15.02 -10.10
N ARG A 21 -7.68 16.03 -10.63
CA ARG A 21 -7.23 16.10 -12.03
C ARG A 21 -6.20 15.01 -12.34
N LEU A 22 -5.27 14.74 -11.42
CA LEU A 22 -4.32 13.63 -11.50
C LEU A 22 -5.05 12.28 -11.48
N LEU A 23 -5.99 12.07 -10.54
CA LEU A 23 -6.78 10.84 -10.46
C LEU A 23 -7.59 10.59 -11.74
N LYS A 24 -8.24 11.62 -12.31
CA LYS A 24 -8.95 11.54 -13.60
C LYS A 24 -8.02 11.06 -14.72
N ARG A 25 -6.82 11.65 -14.83
CA ARG A 25 -5.80 11.26 -15.83
C ARG A 25 -5.30 9.83 -15.62
N SER A 26 -4.99 9.45 -14.38
CA SER A 26 -4.54 8.10 -14.03
C SER A 26 -5.60 7.04 -14.32
N HIS A 27 -6.89 7.33 -14.06
CA HIS A 27 -7.98 6.44 -14.42
C HIS A 27 -8.12 6.25 -15.95
N GLN A 28 -8.02 7.33 -16.73
CA GLN A 28 -8.02 7.26 -18.20
C GLN A 28 -6.81 6.47 -18.73
N ALA A 29 -5.62 6.63 -18.15
CA ALA A 29 -4.44 5.85 -18.49
C ALA A 29 -4.60 4.36 -18.14
N ALA A 30 -5.16 4.04 -16.96
CA ALA A 30 -5.51 2.68 -16.57
C ALA A 30 -6.62 2.06 -17.43
N GLY A 31 -7.42 2.87 -18.13
CA GLY A 31 -8.32 2.44 -19.20
C GLY A 31 -7.61 1.98 -20.48
N ARG A 32 -6.41 2.50 -20.75
CA ARG A 32 -5.66 2.31 -22.01
C ARG A 32 -4.39 1.45 -21.87
N CYS A 33 -4.02 1.08 -20.65
CA CYS A 33 -2.85 0.25 -20.37
C CYS A 33 -3.03 -1.21 -20.85
N PHE A 34 -1.91 -1.91 -21.11
CA PHE A 34 -1.91 -3.33 -21.48
C PHE A 34 -2.45 -4.24 -20.36
N GLY A 35 -2.30 -3.80 -19.11
CA GLY A 35 -2.67 -4.46 -17.87
C GLY A 35 -1.96 -3.78 -16.70
N MET A 36 -2.19 -4.24 -15.47
CA MET A 36 -1.59 -3.65 -14.27
C MET A 36 -0.82 -4.71 -13.48
N ILE A 37 0.23 -4.27 -12.80
CA ILE A 37 0.97 -5.07 -11.81
C ILE A 37 0.52 -4.58 -10.43
N VAL A 38 0.08 -5.51 -9.57
CA VAL A 38 -0.51 -5.22 -8.26
C VAL A 38 0.33 -5.88 -7.18
N ASN A 39 0.76 -5.09 -6.17
CA ASN A 39 1.47 -5.59 -5.00
C ASN A 39 0.48 -6.14 -3.95
N SER A 40 -0.28 -7.16 -4.36
CA SER A 40 -1.24 -7.91 -3.55
C SER A 40 -1.30 -9.35 -4.07
N PHE A 41 -2.07 -10.23 -3.42
CA PHE A 41 -2.23 -11.65 -3.76
C PHE A 41 -3.70 -12.09 -3.62
N HIS A 42 -4.06 -13.18 -4.28
CA HIS A 42 -5.47 -13.57 -4.48
C HIS A 42 -6.20 -13.87 -3.17
N GLU A 43 -5.52 -14.51 -2.23
CA GLU A 43 -6.06 -14.93 -0.94
C GLU A 43 -6.33 -13.74 0.00
N LEU A 44 -5.74 -12.57 -0.26
CA LEU A 44 -5.97 -11.33 0.49
C LEU A 44 -7.19 -10.56 -0.02
N GLU A 45 -7.37 -10.47 -1.34
CA GLU A 45 -8.37 -9.62 -1.99
C GLU A 45 -9.12 -10.32 -3.14
N PRO A 46 -9.70 -11.53 -2.94
CA PRO A 46 -10.20 -12.36 -4.04
C PRO A 46 -11.26 -11.65 -4.90
N SER A 47 -12.20 -10.96 -4.25
CA SER A 47 -13.24 -10.17 -4.90
C SER A 47 -12.71 -9.02 -5.77
N TYR A 48 -11.49 -8.52 -5.50
CA TYR A 48 -10.83 -7.51 -6.32
C TYR A 48 -10.19 -8.16 -7.56
N VAL A 49 -9.47 -9.27 -7.38
CA VAL A 49 -8.85 -10.01 -8.49
C VAL A 49 -9.90 -10.47 -9.51
N ASP A 50 -11.00 -11.04 -9.04
CA ASP A 50 -12.09 -11.50 -9.90
C ASP A 50 -12.88 -10.35 -10.54
N HIS A 51 -13.00 -9.20 -9.88
CA HIS A 51 -13.60 -8.03 -10.52
C HIS A 51 -12.75 -7.56 -11.71
N TYR A 52 -11.43 -7.49 -11.57
CA TYR A 52 -10.55 -7.11 -12.67
C TYR A 52 -10.51 -8.12 -13.81
N ARG A 53 -10.43 -9.42 -13.48
CA ARG A 53 -10.41 -10.51 -14.46
C ARG A 53 -11.75 -10.64 -15.20
N ASN A 54 -12.85 -10.73 -14.47
CA ASN A 54 -14.14 -11.22 -14.99
C ASN A 54 -15.11 -10.09 -15.35
N ALA A 55 -15.15 -9.00 -14.59
CA ALA A 55 -16.08 -7.88 -14.82
C ALA A 55 -15.47 -6.75 -15.68
N LEU A 56 -14.17 -6.47 -15.52
CA LEU A 56 -13.46 -5.45 -16.30
C LEU A 56 -12.71 -6.02 -17.52
N GLY A 57 -12.55 -7.34 -17.62
CA GLY A 57 -11.80 -8.00 -18.70
C GLY A 57 -10.31 -7.62 -18.77
N LYS A 58 -9.75 -7.10 -17.68
CA LYS A 58 -8.38 -6.54 -17.65
C LYS A 58 -7.37 -7.55 -17.14
N ARG A 59 -6.18 -7.57 -17.74
CA ARG A 59 -5.02 -8.27 -17.20
C ARG A 59 -4.52 -7.55 -15.94
N ALA A 60 -4.52 -8.25 -14.81
CA ALA A 60 -4.03 -7.75 -13.53
C ALA A 60 -3.17 -8.82 -12.85
N TRP A 61 -1.85 -8.63 -12.85
CA TRP A 61 -0.89 -9.56 -12.25
C TRP A 61 -0.67 -9.20 -10.78
N HIS A 62 -1.21 -10.04 -9.90
CA HIS A 62 -1.07 -9.92 -8.46
C HIS A 62 0.21 -10.66 -8.05
N ILE A 63 1.29 -9.89 -7.80
CA ILE A 63 2.65 -10.40 -7.59
C ILE A 63 3.17 -10.15 -6.16
N GLY A 64 2.28 -9.75 -5.25
CA GLY A 64 2.62 -9.41 -3.89
C GLY A 64 2.75 -10.61 -2.95
N PRO A 65 3.25 -10.40 -1.73
CA PRO A 65 3.78 -9.13 -1.23
C PRO A 65 5.27 -8.96 -1.57
N VAL A 66 5.61 -7.90 -2.32
CA VAL A 66 6.97 -7.60 -2.81
C VAL A 66 7.96 -7.32 -1.66
N SER A 67 7.48 -7.09 -0.44
CA SER A 67 8.30 -7.05 0.78
C SER A 67 9.08 -8.35 1.06
N LEU A 68 8.62 -9.50 0.55
CA LEU A 68 9.30 -10.79 0.68
C LEU A 68 10.41 -11.02 -0.37
N CYS A 69 10.44 -10.25 -1.46
CA CYS A 69 11.44 -10.40 -2.52
C CYS A 69 12.85 -10.00 -2.07
N ASN A 70 12.98 -8.91 -1.29
CA ASN A 70 14.25 -8.49 -0.72
C ASN A 70 14.64 -9.43 0.43
N ARG A 71 15.69 -10.22 0.24
CA ARG A 71 16.17 -11.18 1.28
C ARG A 71 17.22 -10.58 2.22
N ASN A 72 17.90 -9.52 1.79
CA ASN A 72 18.95 -8.85 2.56
C ASN A 72 18.36 -7.98 3.68
N LEU A 73 18.86 -8.12 4.90
CA LEU A 73 18.42 -7.34 6.06
C LEU A 73 18.78 -5.85 5.92
N GLN A 74 19.90 -5.52 5.27
CA GLN A 74 20.33 -4.13 5.05
C GLN A 74 19.38 -3.38 4.10
N GLU A 75 18.91 -4.05 3.04
CA GLU A 75 17.89 -3.52 2.12
C GLU A 75 16.51 -3.36 2.77
N LYS A 76 16.23 -4.08 3.86
CA LYS A 76 15.00 -3.91 4.65
C LYS A 76 15.12 -2.71 5.59
N ALA A 77 16.23 -2.59 6.31
CA ALA A 77 16.48 -1.48 7.25
C ALA A 77 16.41 -0.11 6.54
N GLN A 78 16.98 0.00 5.34
CA GLN A 78 16.99 1.27 4.57
C GLN A 78 15.61 1.75 4.11
N ARG A 79 14.54 0.95 4.24
CA ARG A 79 13.18 1.33 3.82
C ARG A 79 12.51 2.37 4.74
N GLY A 80 13.01 2.54 5.96
CA GLY A 80 12.62 3.66 6.83
C GLY A 80 13.28 5.00 6.47
N GLY A 81 14.09 5.04 5.40
CA GLY A 81 14.96 6.19 5.11
C GLY A 81 16.14 6.30 6.08
N LYS A 82 16.96 7.35 5.93
CA LYS A 82 18.14 7.60 6.79
C LYS A 82 17.82 8.25 8.14
N GLY A 83 16.53 8.34 8.50
CA GLY A 83 16.02 9.14 9.63
C GLY A 83 15.55 8.34 10.85
N ALA A 84 15.77 7.02 10.90
CA ALA A 84 15.46 6.23 12.08
C ALA A 84 16.31 6.69 13.27
N SER A 85 15.65 7.19 14.33
CA SER A 85 16.30 7.77 15.51
C SER A 85 16.83 6.73 16.52
N ILE A 86 16.58 5.45 16.28
CA ILE A 86 16.98 4.31 17.11
C ILE A 86 17.62 3.27 16.18
N ASP A 87 18.71 2.65 16.60
CA ASP A 87 19.35 1.60 15.81
C ASP A 87 18.48 0.33 15.73
N GLY A 88 18.55 -0.35 14.59
CA GLY A 88 17.80 -1.58 14.34
C GLY A 88 18.20 -2.73 15.27
N HIS A 89 19.47 -2.81 15.68
CA HIS A 89 19.94 -3.86 16.59
C HIS A 89 19.48 -3.60 18.03
N GLU A 90 19.47 -2.34 18.48
CA GLU A 90 18.89 -1.95 19.78
C GLU A 90 17.38 -2.25 19.86
N CYS A 91 16.64 -1.93 18.80
CA CYS A 91 15.21 -2.24 18.69
C CYS A 91 14.94 -3.74 18.78
N LEU A 92 15.71 -4.56 18.05
CA LEU A 92 15.60 -6.03 18.11
C LEU A 92 15.95 -6.57 19.51
N LYS A 93 17.05 -6.12 20.11
CA LYS A 93 17.47 -6.52 21.46
C LYS A 93 16.43 -6.15 22.53
N TRP A 94 15.71 -5.04 22.35
CA TRP A 94 14.59 -4.67 23.20
C TRP A 94 13.40 -5.62 23.02
N LEU A 95 13.06 -5.99 21.77
CA LEU A 95 11.98 -6.95 21.46
C LEU A 95 12.27 -8.34 22.03
N ASP A 96 13.50 -8.82 21.90
CA ASP A 96 13.96 -10.12 22.43
C ASP A 96 13.84 -10.20 23.97
N SER A 97 13.77 -9.05 24.66
CA SER A 97 13.58 -8.99 26.13
C SER A 97 12.12 -9.03 26.59
N ARG A 98 11.16 -9.18 25.67
CA ARG A 98 9.70 -9.16 25.96
C ARG A 98 9.07 -10.55 25.89
N GLY A 99 7.88 -10.67 26.48
CA GLY A 99 7.11 -11.91 26.40
C GLY A 99 6.57 -12.13 24.98
N PRO A 100 6.39 -13.39 24.54
CA PRO A 100 5.73 -13.69 23.28
C PRO A 100 4.39 -12.95 23.17
N SER A 101 4.16 -12.29 22.05
CA SER A 101 2.95 -11.48 21.78
C SER A 101 2.65 -10.35 22.78
N SER A 102 3.60 -9.92 23.61
CA SER A 102 3.39 -8.87 24.63
C SER A 102 3.71 -7.43 24.16
N VAL A 103 3.93 -7.21 22.86
CA VAL A 103 4.34 -5.93 22.27
C VAL A 103 3.33 -5.48 21.22
N VAL A 104 2.92 -4.21 21.30
CA VAL A 104 2.09 -3.55 20.28
C VAL A 104 2.97 -2.67 19.41
N TYR A 105 2.91 -2.86 18.09
CA TYR A 105 3.54 -1.98 17.10
C TYR A 105 2.58 -0.85 16.72
N GLY A 106 3.03 0.39 16.81
CA GLY A 106 2.31 1.57 16.35
C GLY A 106 3.16 2.37 15.37
N CYS A 107 2.61 2.71 14.22
CA CYS A 107 3.23 3.59 13.23
C CYS A 107 2.14 4.43 12.56
N VAL A 108 2.41 5.73 12.44
CA VAL A 108 1.62 6.66 11.63
C VAL A 108 2.54 7.14 10.52
N TRP A 109 2.13 6.92 9.28
CA TRP A 109 2.88 7.38 8.10
C TRP A 109 2.82 8.91 8.03
N GLU A 110 3.95 9.56 7.78
CA GLU A 110 4.00 11.02 7.77
C GLU A 110 3.30 11.59 6.53
N GLN A 111 2.08 12.08 6.74
CA GLN A 111 1.27 12.77 5.72
C GLN A 111 0.72 14.09 6.27
N LEU A 112 1.55 14.80 7.06
CA LEU A 112 1.29 16.13 7.62
C LEU A 112 2.41 17.09 7.19
N SER A 113 2.53 17.32 5.88
CA SER A 113 3.49 18.25 5.29
C SER A 113 2.93 18.93 4.02
N GLN A 114 1.73 19.51 4.17
CA GLN A 114 1.14 20.58 3.35
C GLN A 114 -0.15 21.07 4.02
#